data_AF-A0AAP8YWI1-F1
#
_entry.id   AF-A0AAP8YWI1-F1
#
_cell.length_a   1.000
_cell.length_b   1.000
_cell.length_c   1.000
_cell.angle_alpha   90.00
_cell.angle_beta   90.00
_cell.angle_gamma   90.00
#
_symmetry.space_group_name_H-M   'P 1'
#
loop_
_entity.id
_entity.type
_entity.pdbx_description
1 polymer ?
#
loop_
_entity_poly.entity_id
_entity_poly.type
_entity_poly.pdbx_seq_one_letter_code
_entity_poly.pdbx_strand_id
1 'polypeptide(L)'
;MVFKNRESKYNILFGSNLSIANIAKIMDVSESTVLKARLSILGEFASNIDNTDTTFVSSSDTDLDSLARSATIEAYKLEGERDRFYKEFYRIANSYINSHFKYKEFSFQSAFKKLINLNEKISSLEKEISGSNDANLCRRLRLKLQHKIYKRNRMSKNLILNDMKEDYECLMKLKEIFKSKGLKLG
;
A
#
# COMPACT_ATOMS: atom_id res chain seq x y z
N MET A 1 -13.88 2.41 3.93
CA MET A 1 -15.04 1.59 4.38
C MET A 1 -15.37 2.04 5.81
N VAL A 2 -16.36 2.90 5.98
CA VAL A 2 -16.74 3.39 7.32
C VAL A 2 -17.46 2.25 8.02
N PHE A 3 -16.92 1.78 9.16
CA PHE A 3 -17.57 0.72 9.94
C PHE A 3 -18.97 1.19 10.36
N LYS A 4 -20.01 0.63 9.72
CA LYS A 4 -21.44 0.82 10.04
C LYS A 4 -21.86 0.25 11.41
N ASN A 5 -20.91 -0.08 12.29
CA ASN A 5 -21.16 -0.85 13.50
C ASN A 5 -20.39 -0.30 14.72
N ARG A 6 -20.32 1.03 14.84
CA ARG A 6 -19.59 1.71 15.93
C ARG A 6 -20.26 1.45 17.28
N GLU A 7 -21.58 1.34 17.28
CA GLU A 7 -22.41 1.08 18.45
C GLU A 7 -22.29 -0.34 18.99
N SER A 8 -22.33 -1.37 18.13
CA SER A 8 -22.10 -2.74 18.57
C SER A 8 -20.70 -2.95 19.15
N LYS A 9 -19.70 -2.25 18.61
CA LYS A 9 -18.34 -2.23 19.18
C LYS A 9 -18.32 -1.63 20.59
N TYR A 10 -19.05 -0.52 20.82
CA TYR A 10 -19.18 0.03 22.16
C TYR A 10 -19.87 -0.96 23.12
N ASN A 11 -20.94 -1.64 22.71
CA ASN A 11 -21.63 -2.63 23.53
C ASN A 11 -20.71 -3.79 23.97
N ILE A 12 -19.91 -4.32 23.04
CA ILE A 12 -18.94 -5.39 23.34
C ILE A 12 -17.84 -4.88 24.28
N LEU A 13 -17.32 -3.67 24.03
CA LEU A 13 -16.24 -3.09 24.82
C LEU A 13 -16.67 -2.69 26.23
N PHE A 14 -17.92 -2.25 26.41
CA PHE A 14 -18.48 -1.97 27.74
C PHE A 14 -18.79 -3.24 28.54
N GLY A 15 -19.10 -4.37 27.87
CA GLY A 15 -19.24 -5.67 28.52
C GLY A 15 -17.90 -6.34 28.89
N SER A 16 -16.80 -5.82 28.36
CA SER A 16 -15.45 -6.22 28.74
C SER A 16 -14.99 -5.32 29.90
N ASN A 17 -14.35 -5.87 30.94
CA ASN A 17 -13.85 -5.12 32.12
C ASN A 17 -12.70 -4.13 31.82
N LEU A 18 -12.76 -3.44 30.68
CA LEU A 18 -11.79 -2.44 30.24
C LEU A 18 -12.11 -1.06 30.83
N SER A 19 -11.06 -0.31 31.16
CA SER A 19 -11.21 1.09 31.56
C SER A 19 -11.64 1.96 30.37
N ILE A 20 -12.32 3.08 30.65
CA ILE A 20 -12.76 4.05 29.64
C ILE A 20 -11.58 4.55 28.81
N ALA A 21 -10.42 4.77 29.43
CA ALA A 21 -9.19 5.17 28.77
C ALA A 21 -8.71 4.13 27.73
N ASN A 22 -8.83 2.84 28.06
CA ASN A 22 -8.46 1.76 27.14
C ASN A 22 -9.46 1.65 25.99
N ILE A 23 -10.76 1.78 26.27
CA ILE A 23 -11.81 1.80 25.25
C ILE A 23 -11.60 2.99 24.29
N ALA A 24 -11.25 4.17 24.81
CA ALA A 24 -10.97 5.36 24.02
C ALA A 24 -9.79 5.15 23.06
N LYS A 25 -8.71 4.52 23.53
CA LYS A 25 -7.57 4.13 22.70
C LYS A 25 -7.94 3.11 21.62
N ILE A 26 -8.73 2.09 21.96
CA ILE A 26 -9.17 1.06 21.01
C ILE A 26 -10.08 1.66 19.92
N MET A 27 -10.92 2.63 20.30
CA MET A 27 -11.91 3.25 19.42
C MET A 27 -11.37 4.48 18.66
N ASP A 28 -10.13 4.90 18.97
CA ASP A 28 -9.48 6.11 18.45
C ASP A 28 -10.36 7.37 18.62
N VAL A 29 -10.86 7.57 19.84
CA VAL A 29 -11.70 8.71 20.23
C VAL A 29 -11.30 9.25 21.60
N SER A 30 -11.80 10.44 21.96
CA SER A 30 -11.63 10.96 23.31
C SER A 30 -12.42 10.15 24.34
N GLU A 31 -11.93 10.07 25.58
CA GLU A 31 -12.65 9.46 26.70
C GLU A 31 -14.04 10.07 26.92
N SER A 32 -14.19 11.38 26.67
CA SER A 32 -15.48 12.06 26.72
C SER A 32 -16.48 11.53 25.70
N THR A 33 -16.02 11.09 24.53
CA THR A 33 -16.86 10.48 23.49
C THR A 33 -17.32 9.08 23.92
N VAL A 34 -16.44 8.32 24.56
CA VAL A 34 -16.77 7.01 25.13
C VAL A 34 -17.81 7.14 26.24
N LEU A 35 -17.67 8.13 27.14
CA LEU A 35 -18.64 8.42 28.20
C LEU A 35 -20.01 8.79 27.63
N LYS A 36 -20.07 9.62 26.58
CA LYS A 36 -21.32 9.97 25.90
C LYS A 36 -21.99 8.75 25.28
N ALA A 37 -21.22 7.87 24.63
CA ALA A 37 -21.75 6.63 24.07
C ALA A 37 -22.31 5.72 25.17
N ARG A 38 -21.61 5.59 26.31
CA ARG A 38 -22.05 4.81 27.47
C ARG A 38 -23.39 5.32 28.03
N LEU A 39 -23.53 6.64 28.16
CA LEU A 39 -24.76 7.27 28.64
C LEU A 39 -25.90 7.11 27.64
N SER A 40 -25.64 7.20 26.34
CA SER A 40 -26.65 6.99 25.29
C SER A 40 -27.21 5.57 25.34
N ILE A 41 -26.34 4.56 25.42
CA ILE A 41 -26.72 3.15 25.50
C ILE A 41 -27.48 2.88 26.80
N LEU A 42 -26.99 3.39 27.94
CA LEU A 42 -27.65 3.21 29.23
C LEU A 42 -29.02 3.93 29.29
N GLY A 43 -29.15 5.08 28.62
CA GLY A 43 -30.40 5.82 28.48
C GLY A 43 -31.45 5.04 27.69
N GLU A 44 -31.06 4.35 26.61
CA GLU A 44 -31.95 3.44 25.87
C GLU A 44 -32.41 2.25 26.72
N PHE A 45 -31.53 1.70 27.57
CA PHE A 45 -31.92 0.65 28.53
C PHE A 45 -32.90 1.17 29.59
N ALA A 46 -32.70 2.39 30.10
CA ALA A 46 -33.60 3.00 31.09
C ALA A 46 -35.00 3.30 30.52
N SER A 47 -35.10 3.72 29.24
CA SER A 47 -36.40 3.90 28.58
C SER A 47 -37.14 2.60 28.30
N ASN A 48 -36.46 1.45 28.34
CA ASN A 48 -37.05 0.12 28.15
C ASN A 48 -37.36 -0.60 29.47
N ILE A 49 -36.96 -0.05 30.63
CA ILE A 49 -37.14 -0.68 31.95
C ILE A 49 -38.54 -0.44 32.55
N ASP A 50 -39.30 0.53 32.06
CA ASP A 50 -40.60 0.91 32.65
C ASP A 50 -41.76 -0.07 32.32
N ASN A 51 -41.49 -1.25 31.73
CA ASN A 51 -42.57 -2.13 31.26
C ASN A 51 -42.38 -3.64 31.43
N THR A 52 -41.43 -4.13 32.24
CA THR A 52 -41.38 -5.57 32.55
C THR A 52 -40.92 -5.81 33.98
N ASP A 53 -41.79 -6.51 34.72
CA ASP A 53 -41.57 -7.07 36.05
C ASP A 53 -40.13 -7.57 36.25
N THR A 54 -39.59 -7.19 37.40
CA THR A 54 -38.31 -7.64 37.93
C THR A 54 -38.27 -9.15 38.14
N THR A 55 -37.87 -9.89 37.11
CA THR A 55 -37.16 -11.16 37.30
C THR A 55 -35.69 -10.84 37.50
N PHE A 56 -35.26 -10.82 38.76
CA PHE A 56 -33.85 -10.88 39.14
C PHE A 56 -33.26 -12.19 38.58
N VAL A 57 -32.70 -12.14 37.37
CA VAL A 57 -31.88 -13.23 36.85
C VAL A 57 -30.53 -13.10 37.54
N SER A 58 -30.28 -14.02 38.48
CA SER A 58 -28.99 -14.24 39.10
C SER A 58 -27.87 -14.23 38.05
N SER A 59 -26.89 -13.33 38.20
CA SER A 59 -25.72 -13.21 37.33
C SER A 59 -24.69 -14.34 37.56
N SER A 60 -25.14 -15.53 37.93
CA SER A 60 -24.30 -16.69 38.24
C SER A 60 -24.49 -17.76 37.17
N ASP A 61 -23.66 -17.69 36.13
CA ASP A 61 -23.22 -18.77 35.23
C ASP A 61 -22.97 -18.26 33.80
N THR A 62 -22.23 -17.15 33.66
CA THR A 62 -21.44 -17.01 32.43
C THR A 62 -20.31 -18.03 32.54
N ASP A 63 -20.48 -19.18 31.91
CA ASP A 63 -19.45 -20.21 31.74
C ASP A 63 -18.23 -19.56 31.05
N LEU A 64 -17.30 -19.12 31.90
CA LEU A 64 -16.06 -18.42 31.52
C LEU A 64 -15.20 -19.29 30.61
N ASP A 65 -15.26 -20.62 30.77
CA ASP A 65 -14.56 -21.58 29.91
C ASP A 65 -15.20 -21.64 28.53
N SER A 66 -16.53 -21.64 28.44
CA SER A 66 -17.25 -21.53 27.16
C SER A 66 -16.95 -20.21 26.44
N LEU A 67 -16.90 -19.09 27.17
CA LEU A 67 -16.54 -17.79 26.62
C LEU A 67 -15.08 -17.75 26.15
N ALA A 68 -14.15 -18.26 26.95
CA ALA A 68 -12.73 -18.33 26.60
C ALA A 68 -12.49 -19.21 25.37
N ARG A 69 -13.17 -20.37 25.28
CA ARG A 69 -13.12 -21.24 24.11
C ARG A 69 -13.68 -20.57 22.86
N SER A 70 -14.82 -19.88 22.98
CA SER A 70 -15.44 -19.16 21.88
C SER A 70 -14.57 -18.00 21.38
N ALA A 71 -13.98 -17.22 22.29
CA ALA A 71 -13.05 -16.16 21.97
C ALA A 71 -11.77 -16.70 21.29
N THR A 72 -11.26 -17.84 21.74
CA THR A 72 -10.09 -18.50 21.15
C THR A 72 -10.37 -18.97 19.73
N ILE A 73 -11.53 -19.59 19.49
CA ILE A 73 -11.95 -20.02 18.14
C ILE A 73 -12.07 -18.81 17.20
N GLU A 74 -12.68 -17.72 17.66
CA GLU A 74 -12.81 -16.51 16.84
C GLU A 74 -11.45 -15.85 16.58
N ALA A 75 -10.53 -15.86 17.55
CA ALA A 75 -9.17 -15.37 17.36
C ALA A 75 -8.42 -16.16 16.27
N TYR A 76 -8.50 -17.49 16.27
CA TYR A 76 -7.91 -18.33 15.21
C TYR A 76 -8.54 -18.07 13.84
N LYS A 77 -9.85 -17.84 13.79
CA LYS A 77 -10.54 -17.50 12.55
C LYS A 77 -10.08 -16.15 12.00
N LEU A 78 -9.95 -15.13 12.85
CA LEU A 78 -9.43 -13.82 12.49
C LEU A 78 -7.97 -13.90 12.01
N GLU A 79 -7.15 -14.74 12.62
CA GLU A 79 -5.80 -15.01 12.16
C GLU A 79 -5.78 -15.65 10.76
N GLY A 80 -6.66 -16.63 10.50
CA GLY A 80 -6.82 -17.24 9.18
C GLY A 80 -7.30 -16.25 8.11
N GLU A 81 -8.23 -15.36 8.45
CA GLU A 81 -8.70 -14.29 7.56
C GLU A 81 -7.60 -13.27 7.26
N ARG A 82 -6.82 -12.89 8.29
CA ARG A 82 -5.65 -12.02 8.15
C ARG A 82 -4.61 -12.61 7.20
N ASP A 83 -4.28 -13.89 7.36
CA ASP A 83 -3.29 -14.57 6.52
C ASP A 83 -3.78 -14.72 5.07
N ARG A 84 -5.06 -15.01 4.88
CA ARG A 84 -5.69 -15.04 3.54
C ARG A 84 -5.65 -13.65 2.90
N PHE A 85 -5.96 -12.60 3.65
CA PHE A 85 -5.88 -11.22 3.17
C PHE A 85 -4.46 -10.87 2.72
N TYR A 86 -3.43 -11.16 3.52
CA TYR A 86 -2.05 -10.85 3.14
C TYR A 86 -1.61 -11.62 1.89
N LYS A 87 -1.92 -12.92 1.80
CA LYS A 87 -1.63 -13.72 0.60
C LYS A 87 -2.26 -13.10 -0.65
N GLU A 88 -3.53 -12.70 -0.55
CA GLU A 88 -4.27 -12.10 -1.66
C GLU A 88 -3.73 -10.71 -2.03
N PHE A 89 -3.42 -9.90 -1.02
CA PHE A 89 -2.78 -8.59 -1.20
C PHE A 89 -1.46 -8.72 -1.96
N TYR A 90 -0.55 -9.59 -1.51
CA TYR A 90 0.73 -9.79 -2.17
C TYR A 90 0.58 -10.38 -3.57
N ARG A 91 -0.40 -11.26 -3.80
CA ARG A 91 -0.73 -11.78 -5.13
C ARG A 91 -1.10 -10.66 -6.09
N ILE A 92 -2.00 -9.77 -5.68
CA ILE A 92 -2.45 -8.63 -6.49
C ILE A 92 -1.29 -7.65 -6.71
N ALA A 93 -0.54 -7.31 -5.65
CA ALA A 93 0.61 -6.41 -5.73
C ALA A 93 1.67 -6.93 -6.71
N ASN A 94 2.03 -8.21 -6.62
CA ASN A 94 2.98 -8.82 -7.55
C ASN A 94 2.46 -8.83 -9.00
N SER A 95 1.17 -9.12 -9.21
CA SER A 95 0.55 -9.06 -10.54
C SER A 95 0.63 -7.66 -11.14
N TYR A 96 0.35 -6.63 -10.32
CA TYR A 96 0.45 -5.24 -10.71
C TYR A 96 1.89 -4.84 -11.07
N ILE A 97 2.85 -5.13 -10.17
CA ILE A 97 4.28 -4.84 -10.37
C ILE A 97 4.77 -5.48 -11.67
N ASN A 98 4.46 -6.75 -11.89
CA ASN A 98 4.85 -7.45 -13.11
C ASN A 98 4.24 -6.83 -14.38
N SER A 99 2.98 -6.43 -14.31
CA SER A 99 2.30 -5.78 -15.44
C SER A 99 2.90 -4.40 -15.73
N HIS A 100 3.23 -3.65 -14.69
CA HIS A 100 3.87 -2.33 -14.82
C HIS A 100 5.28 -2.44 -15.40
N PHE A 101 6.08 -3.43 -14.99
CA PHE A 101 7.39 -3.67 -15.58
C PHE A 101 7.30 -4.00 -17.08
N LYS A 102 6.34 -4.85 -17.48
CA LYS A 102 6.09 -5.12 -18.91
C LYS A 102 5.69 -3.87 -19.67
N TYR A 103 4.82 -3.05 -19.09
CA TYR A 103 4.44 -1.77 -19.70
C TYR A 103 5.64 -0.84 -19.91
N LYS A 104 6.53 -0.71 -18.92
CA LYS A 104 7.77 0.07 -19.04
C LYS A 104 8.69 -0.47 -20.12
N GLU A 105 8.85 -1.79 -20.18
CA GLU A 105 9.66 -2.44 -21.22
C GLU A 105 9.17 -2.06 -22.62
N PHE A 106 7.86 -2.15 -22.88
CA PHE A 106 7.28 -1.74 -24.16
C PHE A 106 7.42 -0.24 -24.41
N SER A 107 7.15 0.59 -23.40
CA SER A 107 7.19 2.05 -23.51
C SER A 107 8.59 2.56 -23.84
N PHE A 108 9.63 1.92 -23.30
CA PHE A 108 11.03 2.31 -23.50
C PHE A 108 11.75 1.51 -24.59
N GLN A 109 11.14 0.48 -25.16
CA GLN A 109 11.76 -0.41 -26.15
C GLN A 109 12.41 0.34 -27.32
N SER A 110 11.72 1.33 -27.88
CA SER A 110 12.24 2.14 -29.00
C SER A 110 13.48 2.95 -28.60
N ALA A 111 13.48 3.50 -27.39
CA ALA A 111 14.61 4.27 -26.87
C ALA A 111 15.82 3.35 -26.59
N PHE A 112 15.59 2.17 -26.02
CA PHE A 112 16.64 1.15 -25.85
C PHE A 112 17.25 0.72 -27.18
N LYS A 113 16.42 0.42 -28.20
CA LYS A 113 16.91 0.06 -29.54
C LYS A 113 17.76 1.16 -30.17
N LYS A 114 17.35 2.43 -30.01
CA LYS A 114 18.16 3.58 -30.47
C LYS A 114 19.51 3.65 -29.75
N LEU A 115 19.54 3.32 -28.46
CA LEU A 115 20.75 3.34 -27.63
C LEU A 115 21.72 2.22 -28.03
N ILE A 116 21.22 1.01 -28.27
CA ILE A 116 21.99 -0.14 -28.78
C ILE A 116 22.62 0.21 -30.13
N ASN A 117 21.81 0.66 -31.10
CA ASN A 117 22.30 1.04 -32.43
C ASN A 117 23.35 2.16 -32.36
N LEU A 118 23.27 3.03 -31.35
CA LEU A 118 24.23 4.12 -31.16
C LEU A 118 25.53 3.62 -30.52
N ASN A 119 25.47 2.66 -29.60
CA ASN A 119 26.64 1.98 -29.05
C ASN A 119 27.38 1.17 -30.11
N GLU A 120 26.68 0.45 -31.00
CA GLU A 120 27.30 -0.23 -32.13
C GLU A 120 28.06 0.75 -33.04
N LYS A 121 27.47 1.91 -33.33
CA LYS A 121 28.13 2.97 -34.11
C LYS A 121 29.33 3.58 -33.40
N ILE A 122 29.33 3.63 -32.07
CA ILE A 122 30.47 4.07 -31.27
C ILE A 122 31.59 3.03 -31.38
N SER A 123 31.27 1.75 -31.14
CA SER A 123 32.25 0.66 -31.22
C SER A 123 32.87 0.54 -32.62
N SER A 124 32.06 0.70 -33.68
CA SER A 124 32.57 0.73 -35.05
C SER A 124 33.54 1.88 -35.30
N LEU A 125 33.27 3.08 -34.78
CA LEU A 125 34.19 4.21 -34.92
C LEU A 125 35.48 4.00 -34.11
N GLU A 126 35.40 3.42 -32.93
CA GLU A 126 36.57 3.08 -32.11
C GLU A 126 37.48 2.10 -32.85
N LYS A 127 36.90 1.07 -33.47
CA LYS A 127 37.63 0.12 -34.32
C LYS A 127 38.27 0.82 -35.53
N GLU A 128 37.53 1.66 -36.24
CA GLU A 128 38.01 2.40 -37.41
C GLU A 128 39.19 3.33 -37.05
N ILE A 129 39.13 4.00 -35.90
CA ILE A 129 40.23 4.83 -35.39
C ILE A 129 41.45 3.98 -35.03
N SER A 130 41.26 2.83 -34.39
CA SER A 130 42.36 1.94 -34.01
C SER A 130 43.05 1.27 -35.21
N GLY A 131 42.34 1.09 -36.32
CA GLY A 131 42.84 0.43 -37.52
C GLY A 131 43.41 1.38 -38.58
N SER A 132 43.42 2.70 -38.33
CA SER A 132 43.87 3.70 -39.30
C SER A 132 45.10 4.46 -38.82
N ASN A 133 46.09 4.59 -39.70
CA ASN A 133 47.31 5.37 -39.46
C ASN A 133 47.22 6.81 -40.03
N ASP A 134 46.13 7.17 -40.70
CA ASP A 134 45.92 8.53 -41.22
C ASP A 134 45.49 9.48 -40.08
N ALA A 135 46.41 10.36 -39.68
CA ALA A 135 46.20 11.31 -38.60
C ALA A 135 45.04 12.29 -38.86
N ASN A 136 44.81 12.71 -40.11
CA ASN A 136 43.75 13.64 -40.47
C ASN A 136 42.39 12.94 -40.42
N LEU A 137 42.31 11.71 -40.93
CA LEU A 137 41.11 10.87 -40.83
C LEU A 137 40.78 10.57 -39.36
N CYS A 138 41.76 10.12 -38.58
CA CYS A 138 41.61 9.83 -37.15
C CYS A 138 41.12 11.05 -36.35
N ARG A 139 41.62 12.25 -36.66
CA ARG A 139 41.14 13.50 -36.03
C ARG A 139 39.65 13.74 -36.32
N ARG A 140 39.21 13.58 -37.57
CA ARG A 140 37.79 13.72 -37.96
C ARG A 140 36.90 12.67 -37.27
N LEU A 141 37.35 11.41 -37.24
CA LEU A 141 36.63 10.31 -36.60
C LEU A 141 36.51 10.50 -35.09
N ARG A 142 37.55 11.01 -34.40
CA ARG A 142 37.51 11.33 -32.96
C ARG A 142 36.47 12.40 -32.63
N LEU A 143 36.34 13.45 -33.45
CA LEU A 143 35.28 14.46 -33.27
C LEU A 143 33.88 13.85 -33.43
N LYS A 144 33.70 12.99 -34.43
CA LYS A 144 32.44 12.27 -34.67
C LYS A 144 32.10 11.31 -33.52
N LEU A 145 33.11 10.64 -32.96
CA LEU A 145 33.00 9.78 -31.79
C LEU A 145 32.54 10.58 -30.57
N GLN A 146 33.19 11.71 -30.27
CA GLN A 146 32.82 12.58 -29.16
C GLN A 146 31.36 13.04 -29.25
N HIS A 147 30.91 13.47 -30.44
CA HIS A 147 29.53 13.86 -30.65
C HIS A 147 28.55 12.70 -30.40
N LYS A 148 28.88 11.48 -30.85
CA LYS A 148 28.05 10.29 -30.59
C LYS A 148 28.01 9.92 -29.11
N ILE A 149 29.14 9.96 -28.41
CA ILE A 149 29.20 9.70 -26.96
C ILE A 149 28.32 10.71 -26.21
N TYR A 150 28.41 11.99 -26.56
CA TYR A 150 27.55 13.02 -25.98
C TYR A 150 26.06 12.72 -26.23
N LYS A 151 25.70 12.37 -27.47
CA LYS A 151 24.32 11.98 -27.82
C LYS A 151 23.85 10.75 -27.05
N ARG A 152 24.72 9.76 -26.83
CA ARG A 152 24.45 8.57 -26.00
C ARG A 152 24.10 8.98 -24.59
N ASN A 153 24.97 9.76 -23.96
CA ASN A 153 24.82 10.17 -22.56
C ASN A 153 23.55 10.99 -22.36
N ARG A 154 23.24 11.91 -23.29
CA ARG A 154 22.00 12.67 -23.27
C ARG A 154 20.77 11.76 -23.36
N MET A 155 20.79 10.77 -24.26
CA MET A 155 19.68 9.84 -24.42
C MET A 155 19.50 8.93 -23.20
N SER A 156 20.59 8.41 -22.64
CA SER A 156 20.57 7.63 -21.39
C SER A 156 19.98 8.44 -20.23
N LYS A 157 20.40 9.70 -20.06
CA LYS A 157 19.86 10.58 -19.02
C LYS A 157 18.35 10.81 -19.17
N ASN A 158 17.90 11.07 -20.40
CA ASN A 158 16.46 11.23 -20.67
C ASN A 158 15.67 9.96 -20.39
N LEU A 159 16.23 8.78 -20.70
CA LEU A 159 15.58 7.50 -20.41
C LEU A 159 15.39 7.30 -18.90
N ILE A 160 16.42 7.57 -18.10
CA ILE A 160 16.34 7.49 -16.63
C ILE A 160 15.30 8.48 -16.09
N LEU A 161 15.29 9.72 -16.58
CA LEU A 161 14.31 10.72 -16.13
C LEU A 161 12.87 10.31 -16.47
N ASN A 162 12.64 9.74 -17.65
CA ASN A 162 11.33 9.25 -18.03
C ASN A 162 10.90 8.06 -17.19
N ASP A 163 11.82 7.13 -16.89
CA ASP A 163 11.56 5.98 -16.03
C ASP A 163 11.16 6.40 -14.61
N MET A 164 11.92 7.33 -14.01
CA MET A 164 11.61 7.89 -12.70
C MET A 164 10.28 8.67 -12.68
N LYS A 165 9.98 9.39 -13.76
CA LYS A 165 8.71 10.11 -13.90
C LYS A 165 7.53 9.15 -13.94
N GLU A 166 7.64 8.06 -14.69
CA GLU A 166 6.61 7.03 -14.77
C GLU A 166 6.34 6.38 -13.40
N ASP A 167 7.39 6.06 -12.65
CA ASP A 167 7.26 5.56 -11.26
C ASP A 167 6.57 6.55 -10.35
N TYR A 168 6.94 7.82 -10.45
CA TYR A 168 6.31 8.88 -9.65
C TYR A 168 4.81 9.03 -9.97
N GLU A 169 4.44 9.05 -11.25
CA GLU A 169 3.04 9.15 -11.66
C GLU A 169 2.23 7.93 -11.20
N CYS A 170 2.82 6.74 -11.25
CA CYS A 170 2.26 5.51 -10.72
C CYS A 170 1.98 5.62 -9.20
N LEU A 171 2.97 6.06 -8.42
CA LEU A 171 2.85 6.27 -6.98
C LEU A 171 1.77 7.31 -6.64
N MET A 172 1.68 8.39 -7.41
CA MET A 172 0.66 9.42 -7.22
C MET A 172 -0.76 8.89 -7.47
N LYS A 173 -0.96 8.11 -8.53
CA LYS A 173 -2.25 7.44 -8.79
C LYS A 173 -2.62 6.47 -7.67
N LEU A 174 -1.66 5.70 -7.17
CA LEU A 174 -1.88 4.82 -6.01
C LEU A 174 -2.29 5.63 -4.78
N LYS A 175 -1.59 6.74 -4.50
CA LYS A 175 -1.93 7.66 -3.41
C LYS A 175 -3.37 8.19 -3.51
N GLU A 176 -3.82 8.56 -4.71
CA GLU A 176 -5.21 8.99 -4.95
C GLU A 176 -6.23 7.89 -4.68
N ILE A 177 -5.96 6.66 -5.14
CA ILE A 177 -6.81 5.48 -4.88
C ILE A 177 -6.91 5.18 -3.38
N PHE A 178 -5.80 5.26 -2.66
CA PHE A 178 -5.80 5.05 -1.20
C PHE A 178 -6.59 6.14 -0.48
N LYS A 179 -6.36 7.41 -0.85
CA LYS A 179 -7.09 8.56 -0.28
C LYS A 179 -8.60 8.43 -0.51
N SER A 180 -9.04 8.04 -1.71
CA SER A 180 -10.47 7.86 -2.02
C SER A 180 -11.12 6.74 -1.20
N LYS A 181 -10.34 5.72 -0.78
CA LYS A 181 -10.81 4.63 0.07
C LYS A 181 -10.71 4.93 1.57
N GLY A 182 -10.20 6.10 1.95
CA GLY A 182 -9.95 6.48 3.35
C GLY A 182 -8.77 5.73 3.98
N LEU A 183 -7.85 5.21 3.16
CA LEU A 183 -6.64 4.52 3.58
C LEU A 183 -5.46 5.50 3.49
N LYS A 184 -4.54 5.43 4.46
CA LYS A 184 -3.27 6.17 4.39
C LYS A 184 -2.21 5.27 3.74
N LEU A 185 -1.51 5.78 2.73
CA LEU A 185 -0.18 5.29 2.40
C LEU A 185 0.75 5.84 3.48
N GLY A 186 1.33 4.95 4.28
CA GLY A 186 2.38 5.29 5.25
C GLY A 186 3.65 5.77 4.55
#